data_AF-A0A6I1I7K4-F1
#
_entry.id   AF-A0A6I1I7K4-F1
#
_cell.length_a   1.000
_cell.length_b   1.000
_cell.length_c   1.000
_cell.angle_alpha   90.00
_cell.angle_beta   90.00
_cell.angle_gamma   90.00
#
_symmetry.space_group_name_H-M   'P 1'
#
loop_
_entity.id
_entity.type
_entity.pdbx_description
1 polymer ?
#
loop_
_entity_poly.entity_id
_entity_poly.type
_entity_poly.pdbx_seq_one_letter_code
_entity_poly.pdbx_strand_id
1 'polypeptide(L)'
;MPISTTSSRTPFLKSVAIGAAVALLSGIAISSIAAAVPAAYDRQFLSKAADAGSTEIAASKVAQSKSSNEEVKKFADAMVSGHTTVAEELKQLASSKQIEVSDQPAAKHKAQIDKLGRLEGPQFDKEYAASIGVAAHKDAVKLFTDASQKASDPDIKAFAAKTLPALQHHLEMANALHAALAK
;
A
#
# COMPACT_ATOMS: atom_id res chain seq x y z
N MET A 1 47.60 80.56 22.45
CA MET A 1 48.92 79.89 22.36
C MET A 1 48.66 78.40 22.55
N PRO A 2 49.15 77.45 21.72
CA PRO A 2 50.13 77.55 20.64
C PRO A 2 49.56 77.34 19.22
N ILE A 3 50.45 77.54 18.25
CA ILE A 3 50.34 77.50 16.79
C ILE A 3 51.16 76.32 16.27
N SER A 4 50.81 75.86 15.05
CA SER A 4 51.62 75.03 14.13
C SER A 4 51.66 73.53 14.44
N THR A 5 51.66 72.58 13.50
CA THR A 5 52.34 72.52 12.19
C THR A 5 51.66 71.54 11.21
N THR A 6 52.02 71.72 9.95
CA THR A 6 51.60 71.06 8.70
C THR A 6 52.13 69.63 8.55
N SER A 7 51.47 68.78 7.76
CA SER A 7 52.14 68.10 6.62
C SER A 7 51.15 67.39 5.70
N SER A 8 51.32 67.66 4.41
CA SER A 8 50.57 67.20 3.25
C SER A 8 51.19 65.96 2.60
N ARG A 9 50.37 65.00 2.15
CA ARG A 9 50.65 64.13 0.99
C ARG A 9 49.35 63.74 0.28
N THR A 10 49.24 64.14 -0.99
CA THR A 10 48.27 63.71 -2.01
C THR A 10 48.96 62.76 -3.00
N PRO A 11 48.29 62.19 -4.02
CA PRO A 11 46.96 61.58 -4.11
C PRO A 11 47.04 60.16 -4.73
N PHE A 12 45.96 59.37 -4.76
CA PHE A 12 45.57 58.65 -5.98
C PHE A 12 44.12 58.14 -5.87
N LEU A 13 43.37 58.46 -6.91
CA LEU A 13 41.95 58.21 -7.12
C LEU A 13 41.65 56.71 -7.26
N LYS A 14 40.51 56.24 -6.72
CA LYS A 14 39.51 55.45 -7.47
C LYS A 14 38.10 55.67 -6.91
N SER A 15 37.31 56.41 -7.68
CA SER A 15 35.91 56.14 -8.04
C SER A 15 34.83 56.02 -6.96
N VAL A 16 34.05 57.10 -6.82
CA VAL A 16 32.59 57.19 -7.00
C VAL A 16 31.83 55.86 -7.05
N ALA A 17 30.92 55.63 -6.09
CA ALA A 17 29.46 55.73 -6.32
C ALA A 17 28.69 55.35 -5.04
N ILE A 18 28.03 56.36 -4.47
CA ILE A 18 26.83 56.17 -3.64
C ILE A 18 25.69 55.83 -4.61
N GLY A 19 24.91 54.78 -4.35
CA GLY A 19 23.73 54.51 -5.17
C GLY A 19 22.92 53.29 -4.79
N ALA A 20 21.83 53.55 -4.06
CA ALA A 20 20.58 52.80 -4.00
C ALA A 20 20.56 51.40 -3.34
N ALA A 21 19.93 51.38 -2.17
CA ALA A 21 19.30 50.19 -1.61
C ALA A 21 18.22 49.65 -2.55
N VAL A 22 18.29 48.35 -2.86
CA VAL A 22 17.13 47.55 -3.29
C VAL A 22 17.20 46.25 -2.51
N ALA A 23 16.33 46.15 -1.50
CA ALA A 23 16.10 44.91 -0.77
C ALA A 23 15.41 43.92 -1.70
N LEU A 24 16.16 42.96 -2.25
CA LEU A 24 15.59 41.81 -2.93
C LEU A 24 15.24 40.75 -1.88
N LEU A 25 14.01 40.83 -1.36
CA LEU A 25 13.37 39.72 -0.67
C LEU A 25 13.12 38.63 -1.72
N SER A 26 14.04 37.68 -1.83
CA SER A 26 13.84 36.45 -2.58
C SER A 26 12.80 35.61 -1.84
N GLY A 27 11.54 35.70 -2.26
CA GLY A 27 10.45 34.89 -1.76
C GLY A 27 10.73 33.41 -2.01
N ILE A 28 10.96 32.65 -0.95
CA ILE A 28 10.89 31.19 -0.99
C ILE A 28 9.40 30.87 -1.15
N ALA A 29 8.98 30.59 -2.39
CA ALA A 29 7.72 29.94 -2.64
C ALA A 29 7.82 28.52 -2.07
N ILE A 30 7.39 28.35 -0.82
CA ILE A 30 7.05 27.04 -0.30
C ILE A 30 5.80 26.64 -1.08
N SER A 31 6.00 25.95 -2.21
CA SER A 31 4.93 25.19 -2.83
C SER A 31 4.49 24.16 -1.81
N SER A 32 3.51 24.53 -0.99
CA SER A 32 2.78 23.59 -0.18
C SER A 32 2.13 22.65 -1.19
N ILE A 33 2.76 21.49 -1.41
CA ILE A 33 2.07 20.33 -1.96
C ILE A 33 1.08 19.98 -0.87
N ALA A 34 -0.05 20.68 -0.85
CA ALA A 34 -1.24 20.20 -0.17
C ALA A 34 -1.42 18.80 -0.73
N ALA A 35 -1.19 17.78 0.10
CA ALA A 35 -1.43 16.41 -0.27
C ALA A 35 -2.86 16.37 -0.78
N ALA A 36 -3.02 16.32 -2.11
CA ALA A 36 -4.30 16.26 -2.73
C ALA A 36 -4.95 15.03 -2.12
N VAL A 37 -6.05 15.24 -1.39
CA VAL A 37 -6.86 14.19 -0.81
C VAL A 37 -6.88 13.04 -1.83
N PRO A 38 -6.40 11.82 -1.47
CA PRO A 38 -6.18 10.75 -2.44
C PRO A 38 -7.38 10.62 -3.36
N ALA A 39 -7.18 10.34 -4.65
CA ALA A 39 -8.31 10.14 -5.56
C ALA A 39 -9.28 9.13 -4.91
N ALA A 40 -10.60 9.35 -4.97
CA ALA A 40 -11.56 8.46 -4.29
C ALA A 40 -11.36 6.98 -4.65
N TYR A 41 -10.83 6.71 -5.85
CA TYR A 41 -10.37 5.41 -6.31
C TYR A 41 -9.26 4.81 -5.46
N ASP A 42 -8.21 5.58 -5.13
CA ASP A 42 -7.05 5.10 -4.36
C ASP A 42 -7.44 4.68 -2.94
N ARG A 43 -8.28 5.47 -2.27
CA ARG A 43 -8.87 5.10 -0.97
C ARG A 43 -9.70 3.82 -1.07
N GLN A 44 -10.52 3.71 -2.12
CA GLN A 44 -11.35 2.54 -2.32
C GLN A 44 -10.50 1.29 -2.59
N PHE A 45 -9.43 1.40 -3.38
CA PHE A 45 -8.51 0.30 -3.64
C PHE A 45 -7.86 -0.19 -2.35
N LEU A 46 -7.23 0.71 -1.57
CA LEU A 46 -6.55 0.32 -0.32
C LEU A 46 -7.52 -0.31 0.68
N SER A 47 -8.72 0.25 0.83
CA SER A 47 -9.75 -0.31 1.71
C SER A 47 -10.20 -1.70 1.27
N LYS A 48 -10.44 -1.91 -0.03
CA LYS A 48 -10.83 -3.23 -0.58
C LYS A 48 -9.70 -4.26 -0.47
N ALA A 49 -8.47 -3.85 -0.74
CA ALA A 49 -7.30 -4.73 -0.65
C ALA A 49 -7.03 -5.15 0.81
N ALA A 50 -7.19 -4.24 1.78
CA ALA A 50 -7.08 -4.56 3.20
C ALA A 50 -8.17 -5.55 3.67
N ASP A 51 -9.42 -5.32 3.27
CA ASP A 51 -10.54 -6.20 3.59
C ASP A 51 -10.38 -7.59 2.94
N ALA A 52 -9.98 -7.66 1.67
CA ALA A 52 -9.69 -8.92 0.98
C ALA A 52 -8.55 -9.69 1.66
N GLY A 53 -7.39 -9.05 1.86
CA GLY A 53 -6.23 -9.72 2.44
C GLY A 53 -6.47 -10.19 3.88
N SER A 54 -7.13 -9.37 4.72
CA SER A 54 -7.48 -9.79 6.08
C SER A 54 -8.51 -10.93 6.10
N THR A 55 -9.43 -10.97 5.12
CA THR A 55 -10.39 -12.07 4.93
C THR A 55 -9.66 -13.36 4.56
N GLU A 56 -8.75 -13.31 3.61
CA GLU A 56 -7.97 -14.47 3.16
C GLU A 56 -7.09 -15.00 4.30
N ILE A 57 -6.40 -14.13 5.06
CA ILE A 57 -5.64 -14.54 6.26
C ILE A 57 -6.54 -15.23 7.28
N ALA A 58 -7.69 -14.64 7.60
CA ALA A 58 -8.60 -15.18 8.62
C ALA A 58 -9.19 -16.53 8.19
N ALA A 59 -9.64 -16.65 6.94
CA ALA A 59 -10.17 -17.90 6.42
C ALA A 59 -9.10 -19.00 6.32
N SER A 60 -7.87 -18.65 5.93
CA SER A 60 -6.76 -19.60 5.88
C SER A 60 -6.34 -20.08 7.27
N LYS A 61 -6.40 -19.24 8.30
CA LYS A 61 -6.22 -19.68 9.70
C LYS A 61 -7.29 -20.70 10.13
N VAL A 62 -8.53 -20.51 9.70
CA VAL A 62 -9.58 -21.53 9.90
C VAL A 62 -9.20 -22.83 9.20
N ALA A 63 -8.73 -22.77 7.94
CA ALA A 63 -8.31 -23.95 7.19
C ALA A 63 -7.13 -24.71 7.81
N GLN A 64 -6.12 -24.01 8.34
CA GLN A 64 -5.00 -24.61 9.09
C GLN A 64 -5.50 -25.44 10.28
N SER A 65 -6.53 -24.95 10.99
CA SER A 65 -7.07 -25.63 12.17
C SER A 65 -8.08 -26.74 11.86
N LYS A 66 -8.86 -26.60 10.78
CA LYS A 66 -10.00 -27.50 10.49
C LYS A 66 -9.67 -28.61 9.50
N SER A 67 -8.83 -28.36 8.50
CA SER A 67 -8.58 -29.35 7.46
C SER A 67 -7.67 -30.45 7.97
N SER A 68 -7.93 -31.70 7.55
CA SER A 68 -6.99 -32.81 7.69
C SER A 68 -6.22 -33.07 6.38
N ASN A 69 -6.52 -32.34 5.31
CA ASN A 69 -5.87 -32.49 4.02
C ASN A 69 -4.57 -31.66 3.97
N GLU A 70 -3.43 -32.33 3.75
CA GLU A 70 -2.11 -31.70 3.73
C GLU A 70 -1.95 -30.67 2.60
N GLU A 71 -2.60 -30.85 1.45
CA GLU A 71 -2.55 -29.87 0.35
C GLU A 71 -3.33 -28.59 0.71
N VAL A 72 -4.46 -28.74 1.42
CA VAL A 72 -5.25 -27.60 1.91
C VAL A 72 -4.47 -26.83 2.97
N LYS A 73 -3.83 -27.51 3.92
CA LYS A 73 -2.98 -26.88 4.93
C LYS A 73 -1.81 -26.14 4.29
N LYS A 74 -1.09 -26.78 3.37
CA LYS A 74 0.02 -26.15 2.65
C LYS A 74 -0.41 -24.89 1.90
N PHE A 75 -1.56 -24.93 1.23
CA PHE A 75 -2.11 -23.74 0.58
C PHE A 75 -2.46 -22.65 1.60
N ALA A 76 -3.10 -23.01 2.72
CA ALA A 76 -3.44 -22.08 3.78
C ALA A 76 -2.20 -21.43 4.43
N ASP A 77 -1.12 -22.18 4.63
CA ASP A 77 0.15 -21.65 5.15
C ASP A 77 0.73 -20.60 4.20
N ALA A 78 0.73 -20.88 2.89
CA ALA A 78 1.19 -19.93 1.88
C ALA A 78 0.32 -18.66 1.87
N MET A 79 -1.00 -18.79 1.99
CA MET A 79 -1.91 -17.64 2.07
C MET A 79 -1.63 -16.80 3.31
N VAL A 80 -1.54 -17.39 4.49
CA VAL A 80 -1.25 -16.66 5.73
C VAL A 80 0.09 -15.93 5.62
N SER A 81 1.13 -16.60 5.15
CA SER A 81 2.46 -15.98 5.02
C SER A 81 2.46 -14.84 4.01
N GLY A 82 2.05 -15.09 2.77
CA GLY A 82 2.11 -14.10 1.69
C GLY A 82 1.19 -12.90 1.95
N HIS A 83 -0.05 -13.14 2.37
CA HIS A 83 -1.00 -12.05 2.62
C HIS A 83 -0.65 -11.24 3.89
N THR A 84 -0.02 -11.84 4.91
CA THR A 84 0.43 -11.07 6.09
C THR A 84 1.51 -10.06 5.68
N THR A 85 2.49 -10.47 4.86
CA THR A 85 3.50 -9.54 4.34
C THR A 85 2.87 -8.41 3.53
N VAL A 86 1.92 -8.73 2.64
CA VAL A 86 1.20 -7.71 1.85
C VAL A 86 0.37 -6.77 2.74
N ALA A 87 -0.27 -7.29 3.79
CA ALA A 87 -1.07 -6.50 4.71
C ALA A 87 -0.22 -5.49 5.51
N GLU A 88 0.98 -5.89 5.92
CA GLU A 88 1.94 -4.98 6.59
C GLU A 88 2.39 -3.85 5.65
N GLU A 89 2.77 -4.19 4.41
CA GLU A 89 3.14 -3.19 3.39
C GLU A 89 1.97 -2.24 3.08
N LEU A 90 0.75 -2.78 2.94
CA LEU A 90 -0.46 -2.00 2.69
C LEU A 90 -0.74 -1.03 3.85
N LYS A 91 -0.63 -1.50 5.09
CA LYS A 91 -0.89 -0.67 6.28
C LYS A 91 0.10 0.50 6.37
N GLN A 92 1.38 0.25 6.10
CA GLN A 92 2.40 1.29 6.06
C GLN A 92 2.12 2.31 4.96
N LEU A 93 1.80 1.83 3.75
CA LEU A 93 1.45 2.68 2.62
C LEU A 93 0.22 3.54 2.93
N ALA A 94 -0.86 2.94 3.42
CA ALA A 94 -2.08 3.67 3.77
C ALA A 94 -1.81 4.74 4.84
N SER A 95 -1.04 4.41 5.87
CA SER A 95 -0.64 5.35 6.94
C SER A 95 0.16 6.52 6.38
N SER A 96 1.10 6.27 5.45
CA SER A 96 1.90 7.33 4.80
C SER A 96 1.05 8.31 3.99
N LYS A 97 -0.14 7.87 3.54
CA LYS A 97 -1.12 8.66 2.79
C LYS A 97 -2.25 9.20 3.67
N GLN A 98 -2.15 9.03 4.99
CA GLN A 98 -3.19 9.42 5.97
C GLN A 98 -4.56 8.79 5.65
N ILE A 99 -4.54 7.55 5.14
CA ILE A 99 -5.73 6.75 4.86
C ILE A 99 -5.84 5.68 5.94
N GLU A 100 -6.95 5.70 6.66
CA GLU A 100 -7.28 4.63 7.60
C GLU A 100 -7.80 3.40 6.85
N VAL A 101 -7.25 2.24 7.19
CA VAL A 101 -7.70 0.94 6.69
C VAL A 101 -7.87 -0.02 7.87
N SER A 102 -8.89 -0.86 7.81
CA SER A 102 -9.07 -1.90 8.83
C SER A 102 -8.09 -3.04 8.60
N ASP A 103 -7.55 -3.61 9.68
CA ASP A 103 -6.81 -4.88 9.66
C ASP A 103 -7.70 -6.10 9.90
N GLN A 104 -9.03 -5.89 9.92
CA GLN A 104 -10.03 -6.93 10.12
C GLN A 104 -10.94 -7.09 8.91
N PRO A 105 -11.44 -8.30 8.65
CA PRO A 105 -12.48 -8.51 7.65
C PRO A 105 -13.73 -7.68 7.97
N ALA A 106 -14.37 -7.14 6.94
CA ALA A 106 -15.67 -6.50 7.06
C ALA A 106 -16.74 -7.51 7.53
N ALA A 107 -17.84 -7.01 8.10
CA ALA A 107 -18.89 -7.84 8.69
C ALA A 107 -19.43 -8.92 7.73
N LYS A 108 -19.58 -8.59 6.44
CA LYS A 108 -19.99 -9.54 5.41
C LYS A 108 -18.98 -10.68 5.24
N HIS A 109 -17.69 -10.36 5.18
CA HIS A 109 -16.64 -11.36 5.04
C HIS A 109 -16.48 -12.21 6.32
N LYS A 110 -16.63 -11.61 7.52
CA LYS A 110 -16.72 -12.37 8.77
C LYS A 110 -17.85 -13.41 8.71
N ALA A 111 -19.04 -13.02 8.26
CA ALA A 111 -20.16 -13.96 8.11
C ALA A 111 -19.88 -15.06 7.06
N GLN A 112 -19.15 -14.75 6.00
CA GLN A 112 -18.70 -15.77 5.03
C GLN A 112 -17.70 -16.74 5.64
N ILE A 113 -16.73 -16.26 6.43
CA ILE A 113 -15.78 -17.09 7.17
C ILE A 113 -16.52 -17.96 8.20
N ASP A 114 -17.50 -17.41 8.91
CA ASP A 114 -18.32 -18.16 9.87
C ASP A 114 -19.10 -19.28 9.18
N LYS A 115 -19.68 -19.00 8.00
CA LYS A 115 -20.36 -20.03 7.19
C LYS A 115 -19.40 -21.12 6.73
N LEU A 116 -18.22 -20.73 6.25
CA LEU A 116 -17.16 -21.67 5.87
C LEU A 116 -16.75 -22.54 7.06
N GLY A 117 -16.56 -21.95 8.24
CA GLY A 117 -16.16 -22.65 9.46
C GLY A 117 -17.19 -23.66 10.01
N ARG A 118 -18.43 -23.61 9.55
CA ARG A 118 -19.48 -24.61 9.87
C ARG A 118 -19.45 -25.84 8.96
N LEU A 119 -18.68 -25.81 7.88
CA LEU A 119 -18.45 -26.97 7.04
C LEU A 119 -17.37 -27.85 7.65
N GLU A 120 -17.41 -29.15 7.33
CA GLU A 120 -16.45 -30.13 7.86
C GLU A 120 -15.87 -30.99 6.74
N GLY A 121 -14.66 -31.49 6.98
CA GLY A 121 -13.98 -32.45 6.11
C GLY A 121 -13.92 -32.02 4.64
N PRO A 122 -14.20 -32.95 3.69
CA PRO A 122 -14.09 -32.64 2.26
C PRO A 122 -14.99 -31.49 1.77
N GLN A 123 -16.12 -31.23 2.44
CA GLN A 123 -16.98 -30.11 2.09
C GLN A 123 -16.34 -28.77 2.45
N PHE A 124 -15.70 -28.70 3.63
CA PHE A 124 -14.90 -27.54 4.02
C PHE A 124 -13.76 -27.30 3.03
N ASP A 125 -12.99 -28.34 2.72
CA ASP A 125 -11.82 -28.25 1.84
C ASP A 125 -12.20 -27.70 0.46
N LYS A 126 -13.28 -28.24 -0.13
CA LYS A 126 -13.80 -27.80 -1.43
C LYS A 126 -14.28 -26.35 -1.42
N GLU A 127 -15.06 -25.97 -0.41
CA GLU A 127 -15.58 -24.59 -0.32
C GLU A 127 -14.44 -23.60 -0.08
N TYR A 128 -13.46 -23.93 0.75
CA TYR A 128 -12.29 -23.08 0.99
C TYR A 128 -11.47 -22.89 -0.29
N ALA A 129 -11.16 -23.97 -1.01
CA ALA A 129 -10.43 -23.88 -2.28
C ALA A 129 -11.20 -23.10 -3.35
N ALA A 130 -12.53 -23.27 -3.43
CA ALA A 130 -13.36 -22.59 -4.42
C ALA A 130 -13.54 -21.09 -4.11
N SER A 131 -13.92 -20.76 -2.87
CA SER A 131 -14.32 -19.40 -2.49
C SER A 131 -13.14 -18.50 -2.12
N ILE A 132 -12.25 -18.97 -1.23
CA ILE A 132 -11.09 -18.21 -0.74
C ILE A 132 -9.89 -18.40 -1.65
N GLY A 133 -9.70 -19.61 -2.19
CA GLY A 133 -8.68 -19.87 -3.20
C GLY A 133 -9.04 -19.19 -4.51
N VAL A 134 -9.93 -19.79 -5.30
CA VAL A 134 -10.10 -19.40 -6.70
C VAL A 134 -10.90 -18.10 -6.88
N ALA A 135 -12.06 -17.97 -6.25
CA ALA A 135 -12.93 -16.81 -6.49
C ALA A 135 -12.31 -15.51 -5.95
N ALA A 136 -11.88 -15.51 -4.68
CA ALA A 136 -11.25 -14.33 -4.07
C ALA A 136 -9.98 -13.90 -4.81
N HIS A 137 -9.11 -14.84 -5.22
CA HIS A 137 -7.89 -14.47 -5.94
C HIS A 137 -8.16 -13.97 -7.36
N LYS A 138 -9.22 -14.41 -8.06
CA LYS A 138 -9.64 -13.80 -9.33
C LYS A 138 -10.05 -12.34 -9.13
N ASP A 139 -10.82 -12.06 -8.08
CA ASP A 139 -11.23 -10.71 -7.74
C ASP A 139 -10.02 -9.84 -7.32
N ALA A 140 -9.10 -10.39 -6.54
CA ALA A 140 -7.86 -9.72 -6.13
C ALA A 140 -6.96 -9.41 -7.34
N VAL A 141 -6.70 -10.38 -8.21
CA VAL A 141 -5.92 -10.16 -9.46
C VAL A 141 -6.54 -9.06 -10.29
N LYS A 142 -7.87 -9.03 -10.43
CA LYS A 142 -8.57 -7.96 -11.15
C LYS A 142 -8.40 -6.61 -10.45
N LEU A 143 -8.59 -6.55 -9.13
CA LEU A 143 -8.46 -5.34 -8.32
C LEU A 143 -7.06 -4.73 -8.46
N PHE A 144 -6.02 -5.54 -8.33
CA PHE A 144 -4.63 -5.10 -8.40
C PHE A 144 -4.20 -4.76 -9.84
N THR A 145 -4.69 -5.48 -10.84
CA THR A 145 -4.51 -5.11 -12.26
C THR A 145 -5.11 -3.74 -12.53
N ASP A 146 -6.35 -3.50 -12.14
CA ASP A 146 -7.01 -2.20 -12.30
C ASP A 146 -6.21 -1.08 -11.59
N ALA A 147 -5.78 -1.30 -10.35
CA ALA A 147 -5.06 -0.30 -9.57
C ALA A 147 -3.68 0.03 -10.14
N SER A 148 -2.96 -0.97 -10.65
CA SER A 148 -1.66 -0.76 -11.32
C SER A 148 -1.75 0.16 -12.55
N GLN A 149 -2.95 0.34 -13.11
CA GLN A 149 -3.19 1.19 -14.27
C GLN A 149 -3.86 2.52 -13.87
N LYS A 150 -4.86 2.45 -13.00
CA LYS A 150 -5.80 3.55 -12.72
C LYS A 150 -5.48 4.35 -11.47
N ALA A 151 -4.67 3.83 -10.54
CA ALA A 151 -4.31 4.56 -9.33
C ALA A 151 -3.67 5.90 -9.68
N SER A 152 -4.02 6.95 -8.94
CA SER A 152 -3.50 8.30 -9.18
C SER A 152 -2.19 8.52 -8.44
N ASP A 153 -2.11 8.03 -7.20
CA ASP A 153 -0.88 8.06 -6.43
C ASP A 153 0.16 7.04 -6.98
N PRO A 154 1.40 7.49 -7.26
CA PRO A 154 2.43 6.64 -7.85
C PRO A 154 2.87 5.48 -6.94
N ASP A 155 2.85 5.66 -5.61
CA ASP A 155 3.26 4.61 -4.67
C ASP A 155 2.18 3.54 -4.57
N ILE A 156 0.90 3.93 -4.60
CA ILE A 156 -0.24 3.00 -4.66
C ILE A 156 -0.22 2.21 -5.97
N LYS A 157 0.08 2.87 -7.09
CA LYS A 157 0.24 2.22 -8.38
C LYS A 157 1.38 1.20 -8.36
N ALA A 158 2.53 1.58 -7.82
CA ALA A 158 3.71 0.72 -7.71
C ALA A 158 3.47 -0.47 -6.78
N PHE A 159 2.81 -0.25 -5.65
CA PHE A 159 2.38 -1.32 -4.75
C PHE A 159 1.49 -2.33 -5.48
N ALA A 160 0.45 -1.86 -6.18
CA ALA A 160 -0.44 -2.73 -6.91
C ALA A 160 0.30 -3.58 -7.97
N ALA A 161 1.22 -2.96 -8.72
CA ALA A 161 2.02 -3.65 -9.72
C ALA A 161 3.00 -4.66 -9.12
N LYS A 162 3.65 -4.33 -7.99
CA LYS A 162 4.59 -5.20 -7.27
C LYS A 162 3.90 -6.44 -6.70
N THR A 163 2.68 -6.30 -6.18
CA THR A 163 1.94 -7.39 -5.53
C THR A 163 1.27 -8.34 -6.54
N LEU A 164 0.91 -7.85 -7.73
CA LEU A 164 0.14 -8.61 -8.72
C LEU A 164 0.74 -10.00 -9.07
N PRO A 165 2.06 -10.18 -9.29
CA PRO A 165 2.62 -11.49 -9.60
C PRO A 165 2.40 -12.53 -8.48
N ALA A 166 2.46 -12.12 -7.21
CA ALA A 166 2.21 -13.03 -6.09
C ALA A 166 0.75 -13.48 -6.06
N LEU A 167 -0.20 -12.57 -6.32
CA LEU A 167 -1.63 -12.90 -6.41
C LEU A 167 -1.93 -13.85 -7.57
N GLN A 168 -1.27 -13.67 -8.71
CA GLN A 168 -1.37 -14.58 -9.86
C GLN A 168 -0.84 -15.96 -9.50
N HIS A 169 0.30 -16.03 -8.83
CA HIS A 169 0.86 -17.31 -8.37
C HIS A 169 -0.06 -18.01 -7.36
N HIS A 170 -0.62 -17.28 -6.39
CA HIS A 170 -1.59 -17.85 -5.46
C HIS A 170 -2.86 -18.35 -6.18
N LEU A 171 -3.32 -17.66 -7.22
CA LEU A 171 -4.44 -18.13 -8.04
C LEU A 171 -4.10 -19.44 -8.78
N GLU A 172 -2.88 -19.58 -9.30
CA GLU A 172 -2.41 -20.84 -9.90
C GLU A 172 -2.43 -21.98 -8.88
N MET A 173 -1.90 -21.74 -7.68
CA MET A 173 -1.93 -22.70 -6.57
C MET A 173 -3.38 -23.08 -6.20
N ALA A 174 -4.27 -22.10 -6.12
CA ALA A 174 -5.67 -22.32 -5.80
C ALA A 174 -6.39 -23.17 -6.86
N ASN A 175 -6.13 -22.92 -8.15
CA ASN A 175 -6.68 -23.72 -9.23
C ASN A 175 -6.17 -25.17 -9.18
N ALA A 176 -4.88 -25.36 -8.89
CA ALA A 176 -4.30 -26.70 -8.74
C ALA A 176 -4.93 -27.46 -7.57
N LEU A 177 -5.05 -26.82 -6.39
CA LEU A 177 -5.72 -27.39 -5.23
C LEU A 177 -7.18 -27.75 -5.52
N HIS A 178 -7.93 -26.81 -6.10
CA HIS A 178 -9.34 -27.03 -6.43
C HIS A 178 -9.52 -28.21 -7.41
N ALA A 179 -8.63 -28.35 -8.40
CA ALA A 179 -8.63 -29.49 -9.31
C ALA A 179 -8.25 -30.81 -8.61
N ALA A 180 -7.34 -30.79 -7.64
CA ALA A 180 -6.96 -31.97 -6.86
C ALA A 180 -8.11 -32.47 -5.98
N LEU A 181 -8.86 -31.55 -5.36
CA LEU A 181 -10.02 -31.86 -4.50
C LEU A 181 -11.27 -32.33 -5.28
N ALA A 182 -11.31 -32.10 -6.59
CA ALA A 182 -12.41 -32.52 -7.46
C ALA A 182 -12.32 -33.99 -7.92
N LYS A 183 -11.18 -34.64 -7.68
CA LYS A 183 -10.94 -36.06 -7.97
C LYS A 183 -11.56 -36.93 -6.89
#